data_AF-A0A9X4EDP0-F1
#
_entry.id   AF-A0A9X4EDP0-F1
#
_cell.length_a   1.000
_cell.length_b   1.000
_cell.length_c   1.000
_cell.angle_alpha   90.00
_cell.angle_beta   90.00
_cell.angle_gamma   90.00
#
_symmetry.space_group_name_H-M   'P 1'
#
loop_
_entity.id
_entity.type
_entity.pdbx_description
1 polymer ?
#
loop_
_entity_poly.entity_id
_entity_poly.type
_entity_poly.pdbx_seq_one_letter_code
_entity_poly.pdbx_strand_id
1 'polypeptide(L)'
;MDTLDSTAPDALTPPSFARFWPRLLALVVDILVLAAAGLAVGIPLFHQAAALGTGGRFIGWAVAVCYFGLLGSRLGNGQTPGKRLLKLRVLSAGGEPPQVSEALVRAMILTAPWFLNGMLLKSLSNDTPVMIVGWVTTTLFGGALLGQILLFLFNRPSRRGLHDLACGTYVARIGGRTMPSSPVPLVLERLGSHMTGVLIAAILLAALSPAFFFTPLGRPLRAVYTAVDTLPEVEVVGISHTQRIAGNAPGPSEVLAVSVRLFQPMADARPELARIAAQVLKATDLPPSAHLSIGIAYGFDFGFAHWFQTLGLGDTFAHWHATIQTFAPESEATTGKPQG
;
A
#
# COMPACT_ATOMS: atom_id res chain seq x y z
N MET A 1 -40.40 5.28 60.83
CA MET A 1 -39.52 4.10 61.00
C MET A 1 -39.75 3.23 59.77
N ASP A 2 -38.65 2.86 59.10
CA ASP A 2 -38.53 1.96 57.94
C ASP A 2 -38.90 2.52 56.55
N THR A 3 -37.98 3.29 55.93
CA THR A 3 -36.86 2.89 55.02
C THR A 3 -37.32 2.68 53.58
N LEU A 4 -37.29 3.76 52.77
CA LEU A 4 -36.28 3.96 51.73
C LEU A 4 -36.09 2.74 50.83
N ASP A 5 -37.01 2.57 49.88
CA ASP A 5 -36.78 1.73 48.71
C ASP A 5 -35.71 2.41 47.85
N SER A 6 -34.47 2.02 48.15
CA SER A 6 -33.25 2.43 47.48
C SER A 6 -33.31 1.92 46.05
N THR A 7 -33.77 2.76 45.12
CA THR A 7 -33.43 2.63 43.70
C THR A 7 -31.92 2.73 43.58
N ALA A 8 -31.25 1.57 43.63
CA ALA A 8 -29.84 1.46 43.34
C ALA A 8 -29.58 2.17 42.01
N PRO A 9 -28.66 3.15 41.93
CA PRO A 9 -28.33 3.76 40.66
C PRO A 9 -27.79 2.64 39.76
N ASP A 10 -28.43 2.45 38.61
CA ASP A 10 -27.99 1.59 37.51
C ASP A 10 -26.46 1.62 37.45
N ALA A 11 -25.82 0.49 37.76
CA ALA A 11 -24.37 0.36 37.74
C ALA A 11 -23.85 0.90 36.40
N LEU A 12 -23.16 2.04 36.47
CA LEU A 12 -22.64 2.78 35.32
C LEU A 12 -21.87 1.81 34.42
N THR A 13 -22.50 1.38 33.33
CA THR A 13 -21.80 0.58 32.32
C THR A 13 -20.60 1.39 31.85
N PRO A 14 -19.41 0.80 31.75
CA PRO A 14 -18.25 1.54 31.31
C PRO A 14 -18.45 2.02 29.87
N PRO A 15 -17.85 3.15 29.48
CA PRO A 15 -17.88 3.60 28.10
C PRO A 15 -17.53 2.51 27.10
N SER A 16 -18.42 2.29 26.13
CA SER A 16 -18.22 1.24 25.12
C SER A 16 -17.31 1.72 23.98
N PHE A 17 -16.01 1.91 24.28
CA PHE A 17 -15.00 2.02 23.22
C PHE A 17 -15.14 0.83 22.26
N ALA A 18 -15.12 1.12 20.96
CA ALA A 18 -15.25 0.07 19.96
C ALA A 18 -14.04 -0.87 20.03
N ARG A 19 -14.30 -2.16 20.24
CA ARG A 19 -13.30 -3.23 20.21
C ARG A 19 -12.63 -3.32 18.83
N PHE A 20 -11.51 -4.03 18.76
CA PHE A 20 -10.72 -4.23 17.54
C PHE A 20 -11.52 -4.76 16.36
N TRP A 21 -12.14 -5.94 16.51
CA TRP A 21 -12.82 -6.63 15.41
C TRP A 21 -13.94 -5.80 14.77
N PRO A 22 -14.83 -5.12 15.53
CA PRO A 22 -15.81 -4.22 14.94
C PRO A 22 -15.20 -3.12 14.07
N ARG A 23 -14.06 -2.52 14.47
CA ARG A 23 -13.40 -1.48 13.68
C ARG A 23 -12.80 -2.05 12.39
N LEU A 24 -12.16 -3.21 12.48
CA LEU A 24 -11.59 -3.90 11.32
C LEU A 24 -12.68 -4.33 10.32
N LEU A 25 -13.75 -4.95 10.80
CA LEU A 25 -14.87 -5.35 9.95
C LEU A 25 -15.57 -4.15 9.31
N ALA A 26 -15.71 -3.02 10.03
CA ALA A 26 -16.25 -1.79 9.44
C ALA A 26 -15.37 -1.30 8.29
N LEU A 27 -14.04 -1.31 8.49
CA LEU A 27 -13.09 -0.94 7.45
C LEU A 27 -13.13 -1.88 6.24
N VAL A 28 -13.25 -3.19 6.46
CA VAL A 28 -13.40 -4.18 5.36
C VAL A 28 -14.65 -3.88 4.55
N VAL A 29 -15.78 -3.62 5.19
CA VAL A 29 -17.03 -3.25 4.48
C VAL A 29 -16.86 -1.95 3.70
N ASP A 30 -16.23 -0.93 4.30
CA ASP A 30 -15.97 0.34 3.62
C ASP A 30 -15.03 0.17 2.41
N ILE A 31 -14.01 -0.69 2.50
CA ILE A 31 -13.13 -1.04 1.38
C ILE A 31 -13.92 -1.73 0.28
N LEU A 32 -14.82 -2.66 0.61
CA LEU A 32 -15.66 -3.33 -0.40
C LEU A 32 -16.58 -2.35 -1.11
N VAL A 33 -17.16 -1.39 -0.39
CA VAL A 33 -17.99 -0.33 -0.99
C VAL A 33 -17.17 0.53 -1.95
N LEU A 34 -15.99 0.98 -1.53
CA LEU A 34 -15.10 1.75 -2.40
C LEU A 34 -14.62 0.93 -3.59
N ALA A 35 -14.24 -0.34 -3.39
CA ALA A 35 -13.79 -1.24 -4.43
C ALA A 35 -14.87 -1.45 -5.49
N ALA A 36 -16.11 -1.73 -5.07
CA ALA A 36 -17.24 -1.88 -5.98
C ALA A 36 -17.50 -0.60 -6.78
N ALA A 37 -17.50 0.57 -6.14
CA ALA A 37 -17.66 1.86 -6.83
C ALA A 37 -16.50 2.13 -7.82
N GLY A 38 -15.27 1.83 -7.41
CA GLY A 38 -14.08 1.99 -8.25
C GLY A 38 -14.08 1.10 -9.47
N LEU A 39 -14.49 -0.17 -9.34
CA LEU A 39 -14.63 -1.09 -10.46
C LEU A 39 -15.79 -0.70 -11.38
N ALA A 40 -16.92 -0.27 -10.81
CA ALA A 40 -18.08 0.17 -11.58
C ALA A 40 -17.77 1.39 -12.47
N VAL A 41 -16.84 2.26 -12.07
CA VAL A 41 -16.37 3.40 -12.87
C VAL A 41 -15.17 3.01 -13.74
N GLY A 42 -14.22 2.28 -13.19
CA GLY A 42 -12.94 1.96 -13.82
C GLY A 42 -13.06 0.98 -14.98
N ILE A 43 -13.97 0.00 -14.93
CA ILE A 43 -14.15 -0.97 -16.01
C ILE A 43 -14.75 -0.32 -17.26
N PRO A 44 -15.86 0.44 -17.20
CA PRO A 44 -16.40 1.12 -18.38
C PRO A 44 -15.45 2.18 -18.97
N LEU A 45 -14.62 2.80 -18.11
CA LEU A 45 -13.65 3.81 -18.49
C LEU A 45 -12.21 3.23 -18.50
N PHE A 46 -12.05 1.95 -18.85
CA PHE A 46 -10.79 1.23 -18.66
C PHE A 46 -9.57 1.95 -19.27
N HIS A 47 -9.67 2.41 -20.51
CA HIS A 47 -8.57 3.10 -21.18
C HIS A 47 -8.22 4.44 -20.53
N GLN A 48 -9.23 5.22 -20.13
CA GLN A 48 -9.02 6.50 -19.44
C GLN A 48 -8.46 6.28 -18.05
N ALA A 49 -8.96 5.27 -17.32
CA ALA A 49 -8.49 4.90 -16.00
C ALA A 49 -7.05 4.39 -16.03
N ALA A 50 -6.70 3.57 -17.01
CA ALA A 50 -5.35 3.04 -17.19
C ALA A 50 -4.37 4.14 -17.64
N ALA A 51 -4.80 5.10 -18.46
CA ALA A 51 -3.99 6.24 -18.88
C ALA A 51 -3.56 7.16 -17.71
N LEU A 52 -4.26 7.11 -16.56
CA LEU A 52 -3.83 7.84 -15.35
C LEU A 52 -2.53 7.28 -14.76
N GLY A 53 -2.21 6.02 -15.06
CA GLY A 53 -1.10 5.29 -14.45
C GLY A 53 -1.08 5.44 -12.92
N THR A 54 0.09 5.74 -12.37
CA THR A 54 0.30 6.02 -10.94
C THR A 54 -0.54 7.17 -10.40
N GLY A 55 -0.99 8.09 -11.27
CA GLY A 55 -1.93 9.16 -10.92
C GLY A 55 -3.29 8.63 -10.45
N GLY A 56 -3.69 7.43 -10.86
CA GLY A 56 -4.94 6.79 -10.42
C GLY A 56 -5.03 6.67 -8.89
N ARG A 57 -3.91 6.36 -8.22
CA ARG A 57 -3.87 6.24 -6.75
C ARG A 57 -4.07 7.58 -6.03
N PHE A 58 -3.65 8.70 -6.62
CA PHE A 58 -3.96 10.04 -6.10
C PHE A 58 -5.45 10.35 -6.18
N ILE A 59 -6.09 10.03 -7.31
CA ILE A 59 -7.54 10.21 -7.47
C ILE A 59 -8.29 9.33 -6.46
N GLY A 60 -7.89 8.06 -6.34
CA GLY A 60 -8.45 7.17 -5.34
C GLY A 60 -8.23 7.65 -3.90
N TRP A 61 -7.08 8.24 -3.60
CA TRP A 61 -6.83 8.87 -2.30
C TRP A 61 -7.77 10.03 -2.04
N ALA A 62 -7.96 10.94 -3.01
CA ALA A 62 -8.90 12.05 -2.88
C ALA A 62 -10.34 11.54 -2.64
N VAL A 63 -10.77 10.52 -3.39
CA VAL A 63 -12.08 9.87 -3.19
C VAL A 63 -12.18 9.26 -1.79
N ALA A 64 -11.15 8.56 -1.32
CA ALA A 64 -11.13 7.97 0.03
C ALA A 64 -11.17 9.04 1.12
N VAL A 65 -10.44 10.16 0.97
CA VAL A 65 -10.48 11.30 1.89
C VAL A 65 -11.87 11.91 1.94
N CYS A 66 -12.51 12.14 0.78
CA CYS A 66 -13.89 12.62 0.73
C CYS A 66 -14.86 11.63 1.38
N TYR A 67 -14.76 10.34 1.05
CA TYR A 67 -15.62 9.29 1.60
C TYR A 67 -15.50 9.19 3.13
N PHE A 68 -14.29 9.00 3.66
CA PHE A 68 -14.07 8.85 5.09
C PHE A 68 -14.22 10.16 5.86
N GLY A 69 -13.85 11.29 5.25
CA GLY A 69 -13.93 12.62 5.86
C GLY A 69 -15.37 13.13 5.94
N LEU A 70 -16.10 13.14 4.83
CA LEU A 70 -17.48 13.63 4.82
C LEU A 70 -18.39 12.71 5.65
N LEU A 71 -18.35 11.40 5.45
CA LEU A 71 -19.18 10.45 6.20
C LEU A 71 -18.75 10.30 7.66
N GLY A 72 -17.45 10.47 7.94
CA GLY A 72 -16.90 10.46 9.29
C GLY A 72 -17.10 11.77 10.07
N SER A 73 -17.63 12.81 9.44
CA SER A 73 -17.95 14.09 10.08
C SER A 73 -19.39 14.14 10.59
N ARG A 74 -19.76 15.28 11.20
CA ARG A 74 -21.15 15.66 11.50
C ARG A 74 -22.12 15.47 10.33
N LEU A 75 -21.67 15.62 9.08
CA LEU A 75 -22.53 15.43 7.90
C LEU A 75 -23.00 13.98 7.75
N GLY A 76 -22.13 13.02 8.04
CA GLY A 76 -22.46 11.59 8.07
C GLY A 76 -22.77 11.06 9.47
N ASN A 77 -22.96 11.94 10.46
CA ASN A 77 -23.13 11.60 11.87
C ASN A 77 -22.00 10.72 12.43
N GLY A 78 -20.78 10.90 11.93
CA GLY A 78 -19.60 10.12 12.32
C GLY A 78 -19.61 8.67 11.81
N GLN A 79 -20.41 8.34 10.80
CA GLN A 79 -20.58 6.95 10.34
C GLN A 79 -20.48 6.78 8.81
N THR A 80 -19.54 5.95 8.40
CA THR A 80 -19.50 5.32 7.08
C THR A 80 -20.45 4.11 7.01
N PRO A 81 -20.86 3.63 5.83
CA PRO A 81 -21.62 2.39 5.65
C PRO A 81 -21.16 1.21 6.53
N GLY A 82 -19.86 0.90 6.56
CA GLY A 82 -19.34 -0.18 7.41
C GLY A 82 -19.51 0.10 8.91
N LYS A 83 -19.33 1.36 9.32
CA LYS A 83 -19.59 1.77 10.71
C LYS A 83 -21.07 1.75 11.07
N ARG A 84 -21.97 2.09 10.14
CA ARG A 84 -23.42 2.00 10.35
C ARG A 84 -23.84 0.55 10.59
N LEU A 85 -23.34 -0.37 9.76
CA LEU A 85 -23.60 -1.80 9.89
C LEU A 85 -23.21 -2.34 11.28
N LEU A 86 -22.09 -1.88 11.82
CA LEU A 86 -21.56 -2.35 13.10
C LEU A 86 -21.90 -1.46 14.30
N LYS A 87 -22.81 -0.49 14.11
CA LYS A 87 -23.24 0.48 15.12
C LYS A 87 -22.06 1.22 15.75
N LEU A 88 -21.10 1.65 14.94
CA LEU A 88 -19.92 2.41 15.36
C LEU A 88 -20.07 3.87 14.94
N ARG A 89 -19.49 4.78 15.72
CA ARG A 89 -19.46 6.22 15.44
C ARG A 89 -18.11 6.83 15.81
N VAL A 90 -17.60 7.70 14.94
CA VAL A 90 -16.46 8.57 15.23
C VAL A 90 -16.97 9.77 16.03
N LEU A 91 -16.35 10.00 17.19
CA LEU A 91 -16.67 11.10 18.10
C LEU A 91 -15.43 11.93 18.39
N SER A 92 -15.62 13.23 18.57
CA SER A 92 -14.64 14.16 19.12
C SER A 92 -14.48 13.96 20.63
N ALA A 93 -13.51 14.65 21.25
CA ALA A 93 -13.36 14.69 22.71
C ALA A 93 -14.62 15.17 23.43
N GLY A 94 -15.43 16.05 22.81
CA GLY A 94 -16.72 16.49 23.34
C GLY A 94 -17.85 15.46 23.21
N GLY A 95 -17.59 14.30 22.59
CA GLY A 95 -18.55 13.21 22.41
C GLY A 95 -19.58 13.44 21.30
N GLU A 96 -19.44 14.54 20.55
CA GLU A 96 -20.18 14.80 19.32
C GLU A 96 -19.38 14.38 18.07
N PRO A 97 -20.03 14.08 16.94
CA PRO A 97 -19.33 13.86 15.67
C PRO A 97 -18.38 15.02 15.32
N PRO A 98 -17.18 14.74 14.79
CA PRO A 98 -16.20 15.79 14.47
C PRO A 98 -16.68 16.72 13.36
N GLN A 99 -16.12 17.93 13.31
CA GLN A 99 -16.37 18.86 12.22
C GLN A 99 -15.85 18.31 10.88
N VAL A 100 -16.31 18.88 9.77
CA VAL A 100 -15.92 18.42 8.42
C VAL A 100 -14.42 18.55 8.20
N SER A 101 -13.82 19.69 8.59
CA SER A 101 -12.38 19.93 8.48
C SER A 101 -11.56 18.93 9.31
N GLU A 102 -11.94 18.73 10.57
CA GLU A 102 -11.31 17.76 11.47
C GLU A 102 -11.38 16.34 10.90
N ALA A 103 -12.54 15.94 10.37
CA ALA A 103 -12.73 14.63 9.78
C ALA A 103 -11.95 14.44 8.47
N LEU A 104 -11.79 15.50 7.65
CA LEU A 104 -10.95 15.48 6.45
C LEU A 104 -9.47 15.32 6.81
N VAL A 105 -8.95 16.06 7.78
CA VAL A 105 -7.57 15.91 8.28
C VAL A 105 -7.34 14.51 8.81
N ARG A 106 -8.28 14.03 9.63
CA ARG A 106 -8.28 12.65 10.14
C ARG A 106 -8.26 11.63 9.01
N ALA A 107 -9.06 11.81 7.96
CA ALA A 107 -9.10 10.92 6.80
C ALA A 107 -7.81 10.95 5.99
N MET A 108 -7.18 12.12 5.81
CA MET A 108 -5.88 12.26 5.15
C MET A 108 -4.79 11.48 5.89
N ILE A 109 -4.68 11.64 7.22
CA ILE A 109 -3.69 10.91 8.02
C ILE A 109 -3.94 9.39 7.98
N LEU A 110 -5.22 8.97 8.02
CA LEU A 110 -5.59 7.55 7.97
C LEU A 110 -5.25 6.91 6.62
N THR A 111 -5.51 7.61 5.51
CA THR A 111 -5.47 7.01 4.17
C THR A 111 -4.13 7.25 3.46
N ALA A 112 -3.44 8.36 3.70
CA ALA A 112 -2.21 8.70 2.98
C ALA A 112 -1.16 7.57 2.97
N PRO A 113 -0.87 6.89 4.10
CA PRO A 113 0.07 5.77 4.10
C PRO A 113 -0.30 4.61 3.18
N TRP A 114 -1.59 4.37 2.94
CA TRP A 114 -2.05 3.29 2.07
C TRP A 114 -1.93 3.65 0.59
N PHE A 115 -2.35 4.87 0.22
CA PHE A 115 -2.44 5.28 -1.19
C PHE A 115 -1.14 5.85 -1.73
N LEU A 116 -0.40 6.61 -0.92
CA LEU A 116 0.78 7.34 -1.37
C LEU A 116 2.08 6.54 -1.21
N ASN A 117 2.04 5.41 -0.50
CA ASN A 117 3.20 4.54 -0.36
C ASN A 117 3.65 3.97 -1.72
N GLY A 118 4.95 4.06 -1.97
CA GLY A 118 5.60 3.60 -3.20
C GLY A 118 5.40 4.49 -4.43
N MET A 119 4.57 5.53 -4.35
CA MET A 119 4.25 6.38 -5.51
C MET A 119 5.39 7.37 -5.87
N LEU A 120 6.14 7.82 -4.86
CA LEU A 120 7.30 8.71 -5.04
C LEU A 120 8.57 8.00 -5.52
N LEU A 121 8.60 6.66 -5.50
CA LEU A 121 9.75 5.89 -6.01
C LEU A 121 9.90 5.99 -7.53
N LYS A 122 8.81 6.26 -8.26
CA LYS A 122 8.78 6.34 -9.72
C LYS A 122 9.20 7.71 -10.27
N SER A 123 8.96 8.79 -9.52
CA SER A 123 8.74 10.09 -10.18
C SER A 123 9.99 10.93 -10.44
N LEU A 124 11.18 10.63 -9.92
CA LEU A 124 12.32 11.46 -10.28
C LEU A 124 13.65 10.66 -10.33
N SER A 125 14.24 10.67 -11.54
CA SER A 125 15.63 10.45 -11.95
C SER A 125 16.54 9.41 -11.25
N ASN A 126 17.56 8.95 -11.98
CA ASN A 126 18.75 8.25 -11.45
C ASN A 126 19.58 9.11 -10.47
N ASP A 127 19.04 10.24 -9.99
CA ASP A 127 19.71 11.15 -9.07
C ASP A 127 19.60 10.62 -7.64
N THR A 128 20.75 10.37 -7.04
CA THR A 128 20.90 9.91 -5.65
C THR A 128 20.00 10.66 -4.65
N PRO A 129 19.84 12.00 -4.71
CA PRO A 129 18.95 12.73 -3.80
C PRO A 129 17.48 12.32 -3.92
N VAL A 130 16.99 12.01 -5.13
CA VAL A 130 15.59 11.63 -5.31
C VAL A 130 15.35 10.23 -4.78
N MET A 131 16.26 9.31 -5.06
CA MET A 131 16.16 7.96 -4.50
C MET A 131 16.02 8.05 -2.97
N ILE A 132 16.86 8.85 -2.31
CA ILE A 132 16.78 9.08 -0.86
C ILE A 132 15.38 9.58 -0.45
N VAL A 133 14.81 10.56 -1.16
CA VAL A 133 13.44 11.05 -0.89
C VAL A 133 12.39 9.94 -1.04
N GLY A 134 12.46 9.14 -2.10
CA GLY A 134 11.56 8.01 -2.33
C GLY A 134 11.63 6.95 -1.22
N TRP A 135 12.83 6.62 -0.77
CA TRP A 135 13.08 5.71 0.35
C TRP A 135 12.56 6.28 1.67
N VAL A 136 12.93 7.51 2.02
CA VAL A 136 12.46 8.19 3.23
C VAL A 136 10.94 8.20 3.27
N THR A 137 10.30 8.52 2.14
CA THR A 137 8.83 8.56 2.06
C THR A 137 8.20 7.17 2.17
N THR A 138 8.78 6.16 1.53
CA THR A 138 8.29 4.78 1.62
C THR A 138 8.42 4.24 3.04
N THR A 139 9.55 4.50 3.70
CA THR A 139 9.80 4.15 5.10
C THR A 139 8.84 4.89 6.03
N LEU A 140 8.62 6.20 5.82
CA LEU A 140 7.69 7.00 6.62
C LEU A 140 6.26 6.47 6.50
N PHE A 141 5.76 6.24 5.29
CA PHE A 141 4.41 5.71 5.08
C PHE A 141 4.27 4.25 5.56
N GLY A 142 5.27 3.40 5.31
CA GLY A 142 5.27 2.02 5.81
C GLY A 142 5.29 1.97 7.34
N GLY A 143 6.10 2.80 7.98
CA GLY A 143 6.14 2.95 9.43
C GLY A 143 4.85 3.55 10.01
N ALA A 144 4.19 4.48 9.30
CA ALA A 144 2.87 4.98 9.69
C ALA A 144 1.80 3.88 9.61
N LEU A 145 1.82 3.02 8.58
CA LEU A 145 0.91 1.88 8.46
C LEU A 145 1.14 0.85 9.59
N LEU A 146 2.39 0.49 9.85
CA LEU A 146 2.73 -0.42 10.94
C LEU A 146 2.37 0.18 12.30
N GLY A 147 2.68 1.46 12.50
CA GLY A 147 2.32 2.21 13.70
C GLY A 147 0.82 2.25 13.94
N GLN A 148 0.04 2.36 12.87
CA GLN A 148 -1.40 2.29 12.93
C GLN A 148 -1.88 0.92 13.45
N ILE A 149 -1.28 -0.19 12.98
CA ILE A 149 -1.57 -1.55 13.46
C ILE A 149 -1.17 -1.71 14.92
N LEU A 150 0.04 -1.27 15.30
CA LEU A 150 0.56 -1.38 16.65
C LEU A 150 -0.31 -0.60 17.65
N LEU A 151 -0.71 0.64 17.32
CA LEU A 151 -1.62 1.42 18.15
C LEU A 151 -2.98 0.73 18.28
N PHE A 152 -3.51 0.12 17.22
CA PHE A 152 -4.76 -0.65 17.33
C PHE A 152 -4.65 -1.87 18.26
N LEU A 153 -3.48 -2.49 18.34
CA LEU A 153 -3.25 -3.68 19.16
C LEU A 153 -2.98 -3.34 20.64
N PHE A 154 -2.14 -2.33 20.87
CA PHE A 154 -1.54 -2.02 22.17
C PHE A 154 -2.07 -0.76 22.84
N ASN A 155 -2.64 0.21 22.11
CA ASN A 155 -3.21 1.43 22.70
C ASN A 155 -4.56 1.15 23.36
N ARG A 156 -4.63 0.23 24.32
CA ARG A 156 -5.86 -0.17 25.01
C ARG A 156 -6.17 0.78 26.17
N PRO A 157 -7.46 1.02 26.47
CA PRO A 157 -8.66 0.51 25.83
C PRO A 157 -9.20 1.39 24.69
N SER A 158 -8.69 2.61 24.50
CA SER A 158 -9.22 3.58 23.50
C SER A 158 -9.00 3.15 22.05
N ARG A 159 -7.93 2.37 21.81
CA ARG A 159 -7.45 1.86 20.50
C ARG A 159 -7.39 2.94 19.44
N ARG A 160 -7.04 4.16 19.85
CA ARG A 160 -6.94 5.32 18.97
C ARG A 160 -5.72 5.16 18.08
N GLY A 161 -5.96 5.30 16.78
CA GLY A 161 -4.91 5.34 15.77
C GLY A 161 -4.15 6.65 15.69
N LEU A 162 -3.16 6.72 14.81
CA LEU A 162 -2.41 7.97 14.54
C LEU A 162 -3.37 9.11 14.17
N HIS A 163 -4.31 8.84 13.27
CA HIS A 163 -5.34 9.78 12.85
C HIS A 163 -6.28 10.21 13.99
N ASP A 164 -6.64 9.29 14.88
CA ASP A 164 -7.53 9.58 16.02
C ASP A 164 -6.79 10.35 17.13
N LEU A 165 -5.50 10.07 17.35
CA LEU A 165 -4.65 10.78 18.29
C LEU A 165 -4.39 12.21 17.80
N ALA A 166 -4.02 12.38 16.53
CA ALA A 166 -3.74 13.68 15.94
C ALA A 166 -4.95 14.61 15.93
N CYS A 167 -6.16 14.08 15.72
CA CYS A 167 -7.38 14.87 15.63
C CYS A 167 -8.22 14.88 16.92
N GLY A 168 -7.74 14.28 18.01
CA GLY A 168 -8.52 14.27 19.27
C GLY A 168 -9.81 13.44 19.20
N THR A 169 -9.94 12.51 18.26
CA THR A 169 -11.14 11.70 18.04
C THR A 169 -11.01 10.28 18.57
N TYR A 170 -12.13 9.58 18.70
CA TYR A 170 -12.19 8.16 19.03
C TYR A 170 -13.41 7.49 18.38
N VAL A 171 -13.44 6.16 18.36
CA VAL A 171 -14.58 5.39 17.84
C VAL A 171 -15.27 4.63 18.98
N ALA A 172 -16.57 4.87 19.12
CA ALA A 172 -17.43 4.25 20.13
C ALA A 172 -18.59 3.48 19.48
N ARG A 173 -19.22 2.57 20.23
CA ARG A 173 -20.43 1.87 19.80
C ARG A 173 -21.67 2.67 20.19
N ILE A 174 -22.60 2.82 19.25
CA ILE A 174 -23.90 3.47 19.45
C ILE A 174 -24.80 2.53 20.28
N GLY A 175 -25.42 3.07 21.32
CA GLY A 175 -26.31 2.33 22.22
C GLY A 175 -25.67 1.83 23.51
N GLY A 176 -24.40 2.17 23.78
CA GLY A 176 -23.88 2.15 25.14
C GLY A 176 -24.55 3.25 25.96
N ARG A 177 -25.09 2.93 27.14
CA ARG A 177 -25.89 3.85 27.98
C ARG A 177 -25.10 5.01 28.60
N THR A 178 -23.81 5.09 28.34
CA THR A 178 -22.90 6.07 28.94
C THR A 178 -21.87 6.50 27.91
N MET A 179 -21.77 7.81 27.70
CA MET A 179 -20.56 8.43 27.16
C MET A 179 -19.38 8.04 28.08
N PRO A 180 -18.14 7.97 27.58
CA PRO A 180 -16.97 7.95 28.44
C PRO A 180 -16.90 9.22 29.29
N SER A 181 -17.62 9.22 30.41
CA SER A 181 -17.40 10.16 31.50
C SER A 181 -16.13 9.71 32.21
N SER A 182 -15.05 10.43 31.93
CA SER A 182 -13.67 10.20 32.37
C SER A 182 -12.82 9.38 31.39
N PRO A 183 -11.61 9.88 31.05
CA PRO A 183 -10.73 9.20 30.14
C PRO A 183 -10.29 7.90 30.78
N VAL A 184 -9.91 6.92 29.96
CA VAL A 184 -8.92 5.91 30.36
C VAL A 184 -7.89 6.60 31.25
N PRO A 185 -7.46 6.03 32.39
CA PRO A 185 -6.41 6.66 33.19
C PRO A 185 -5.29 7.09 32.25
N LEU A 186 -5.14 8.40 32.11
CA LEU A 186 -4.38 9.09 31.06
C LEU A 186 -2.96 8.53 30.96
N VAL A 187 -2.46 7.99 32.07
CA VAL A 187 -1.18 7.31 32.26
C VAL A 187 -1.08 6.00 31.47
N LEU A 188 -2.08 5.11 31.48
CA LEU A 188 -2.02 3.85 30.71
C LEU A 188 -2.14 4.09 29.20
N GLU A 189 -3.01 5.03 28.80
CA GLU A 189 -3.14 5.41 27.39
C GLU A 189 -1.86 6.09 26.87
N ARG A 190 -1.28 7.00 27.67
CA ARG A 190 0.02 7.61 27.36
C ARG A 190 1.12 6.57 27.32
N LEU A 191 1.23 5.66 28.30
CA LEU A 191 2.32 4.67 28.31
C LEU A 191 2.27 3.75 27.08
N GLY A 192 1.08 3.26 26.71
CA GLY A 192 0.89 2.45 25.51
C GLY A 192 1.19 3.22 24.21
N SER A 193 0.78 4.49 24.13
CA SER A 193 1.09 5.35 22.98
C SER A 193 2.58 5.69 22.88
N HIS A 194 3.26 5.90 24.01
CA HIS A 194 4.69 6.20 24.07
C HIS A 194 5.52 4.96 23.69
N MET A 195 5.19 3.78 24.23
CA MET A 195 5.87 2.53 23.84
C MET A 195 5.68 2.21 22.35
N THR A 196 4.47 2.43 21.83
CA THR A 196 4.21 2.26 20.40
C THR A 196 4.97 3.30 19.57
N GLY A 197 5.02 4.56 20.03
CA GLY A 197 5.80 5.62 19.40
C GLY A 197 7.31 5.32 19.37
N VAL A 198 7.87 4.80 20.47
CA VAL A 198 9.27 4.36 20.55
C VAL A 198 9.54 3.19 19.61
N LEU A 199 8.64 2.21 19.52
CA LEU A 199 8.79 1.09 18.60
C LEU A 199 8.73 1.54 17.13
N ILE A 200 7.82 2.45 16.78
CA ILE A 200 7.76 3.06 15.45
C ILE A 200 9.05 3.84 15.17
N ALA A 201 9.51 4.67 16.11
CA ALA A 201 10.74 5.45 15.96
C ALA A 201 11.97 4.55 15.78
N ALA A 202 12.07 3.46 16.54
CA ALA A 202 13.15 2.48 16.40
C ALA A 202 13.13 1.78 15.04
N ILE A 203 11.95 1.40 14.54
CA ILE A 203 11.79 0.77 13.22
C ILE A 203 12.10 1.76 12.10
N LEU A 204 11.62 3.00 12.20
CA LEU A 204 11.94 4.06 11.25
C LEU A 204 13.44 4.36 11.25
N LEU A 205 14.07 4.46 12.42
CA LEU A 205 15.51 4.70 12.53
C LEU A 205 16.34 3.54 11.96
N ALA A 206 15.92 2.29 12.19
CA ALA A 206 16.55 1.11 11.61
C ALA A 206 16.38 1.05 10.08
N ALA A 207 15.18 1.36 9.57
CA ALA A 207 14.87 1.38 8.14
C ALA A 207 15.50 2.57 7.40
N LEU A 208 15.83 3.66 8.10
CA LEU A 208 16.60 4.80 7.58
C LEU A 208 18.12 4.57 7.69
N SER A 209 18.58 3.46 8.28
CA SER A 209 20.01 3.21 8.47
C SER A 209 20.72 2.90 7.14
N PRO A 210 21.87 3.54 6.84
CA PRO A 210 22.67 3.26 5.65
C PRO A 210 23.03 1.77 5.47
N ALA A 211 23.11 1.01 6.56
CA ALA A 211 23.46 -0.41 6.57
C ALA A 211 22.46 -1.29 5.81
N PHE A 212 21.17 -0.94 5.77
CA PHE A 212 20.19 -1.66 4.96
C PHE A 212 20.49 -1.53 3.45
N PHE A 213 21.04 -0.37 3.04
CA PHE A 213 21.30 0.00 1.65
C PHE A 213 22.56 -0.63 1.04
N PHE A 214 23.52 -1.05 1.87
CA PHE A 214 24.75 -1.68 1.39
C PHE A 214 24.73 -3.21 1.46
N THR A 215 23.56 -3.81 1.72
CA THR A 215 23.42 -5.26 1.69
C THR A 215 23.66 -5.81 0.27
N PRO A 216 24.36 -6.96 0.12
CA PRO A 216 24.68 -7.55 -1.19
C PRO A 216 23.47 -7.82 -2.10
N LEU A 217 22.25 -7.90 -1.54
CA LEU A 217 21.00 -8.13 -2.25
C LEU A 217 20.58 -6.96 -3.17
N GLY A 218 21.04 -5.72 -2.92
CA GLY A 218 20.59 -4.53 -3.66
C GLY A 218 21.39 -4.18 -4.92
N ARG A 219 22.66 -4.61 -5.02
CA ARG A 219 23.57 -4.19 -6.11
C ARG A 219 23.23 -4.76 -7.49
N PRO A 220 22.96 -6.08 -7.67
CA PRO A 220 22.64 -6.62 -8.99
C PRO A 220 21.26 -6.18 -9.51
N LEU A 221 20.32 -5.85 -8.61
CA LEU A 221 18.97 -5.44 -9.01
C LEU A 221 18.90 -4.00 -9.53
N ARG A 222 19.86 -3.15 -9.15
CA ARG A 222 19.87 -1.73 -9.57
C ARG A 222 20.17 -1.58 -11.06
N ALA A 223 21.11 -2.34 -11.60
CA ALA A 223 21.45 -2.30 -13.02
C ALA A 223 20.26 -2.73 -13.88
N VAL A 224 19.59 -3.82 -13.49
CA VAL A 224 18.38 -4.32 -14.15
C VAL A 224 17.23 -3.30 -14.04
N TYR A 225 17.04 -2.71 -12.85
CA TYR A 225 16.04 -1.65 -12.65
C TYR A 225 16.26 -0.49 -13.62
N THR A 226 17.46 0.10 -13.65
CA THR A 226 17.79 1.24 -14.51
C THR A 226 17.65 0.89 -16.01
N ALA A 227 18.04 -0.32 -16.42
CA ALA A 227 17.95 -0.74 -17.81
C ALA A 227 16.50 -0.85 -18.31
N VAL A 228 15.56 -1.25 -17.45
CA VAL A 228 14.15 -1.42 -17.81
C VAL A 228 13.34 -0.15 -17.58
N ASP A 229 13.62 0.61 -16.51
CA ASP A 229 12.89 1.83 -16.13
C ASP A 229 13.10 3.00 -17.12
N THR A 230 14.15 2.94 -17.94
CA THR A 230 14.44 3.94 -18.99
C THR A 230 13.65 3.74 -20.29
N LEU A 231 12.92 2.62 -20.41
CA LEU A 231 12.08 2.36 -21.58
C LEU A 231 10.81 3.25 -21.57
N PRO A 232 10.48 3.97 -22.65
CA PRO A 232 9.39 4.96 -22.65
C PRO A 232 8.00 4.34 -22.47
N GLU A 233 7.82 3.08 -22.85
CA GLU A 233 6.60 2.30 -22.65
C GLU A 233 6.38 1.84 -21.19
N VAL A 234 7.43 1.86 -20.37
CA VAL A 234 7.43 1.31 -19.02
C VAL A 234 6.91 2.34 -18.02
N GLU A 235 5.88 1.94 -17.30
CA GLU A 235 5.26 2.69 -16.24
C GLU A 235 5.89 2.39 -14.87
N VAL A 236 6.00 1.12 -14.48
CA VAL A 236 6.57 0.72 -13.19
C VAL A 236 7.33 -0.57 -13.35
N VAL A 237 8.55 -0.61 -12.80
CA VAL A 237 9.36 -1.83 -12.70
C VAL A 237 9.35 -2.33 -11.26
N GLY A 238 8.91 -3.56 -11.06
CA GLY A 238 9.09 -4.31 -9.82
C GLY A 238 10.06 -5.45 -10.06
N ILE A 239 11.18 -5.49 -9.33
CA ILE A 239 12.17 -6.57 -9.43
C ILE A 239 12.27 -7.27 -8.09
N SER A 240 12.22 -8.60 -8.12
CA SER A 240 12.49 -9.45 -6.97
C SER A 240 13.47 -10.55 -7.35
N HIS A 241 14.55 -10.69 -6.58
CA HIS A 241 15.48 -11.81 -6.69
C HIS A 241 15.32 -12.69 -5.46
N THR A 242 15.01 -13.97 -5.68
CA THR A 242 14.77 -14.95 -4.63
C THR A 242 15.54 -16.22 -4.92
N GLN A 243 16.02 -16.88 -3.86
CA GLN A 243 16.58 -18.21 -3.97
C GLN A 243 15.48 -19.23 -3.68
N ARG A 244 15.19 -20.09 -4.66
CA ARG A 244 14.25 -21.20 -4.50
C ARG A 244 15.01 -22.43 -4.03
N ILE A 245 14.76 -22.82 -2.78
CA ILE A 245 15.19 -24.11 -2.23
C ILE A 245 14.09 -25.12 -2.59
N ALA A 246 14.27 -25.86 -3.68
CA ALA A 246 13.35 -26.93 -4.05
C ALA A 246 13.74 -28.21 -3.31
N GLY A 247 12.77 -28.85 -2.63
CA GLY A 247 13.03 -30.01 -1.76
C GLY A 247 13.65 -31.24 -2.42
N ASN A 248 13.66 -31.34 -3.75
CA ASN A 248 14.21 -32.47 -4.51
C ASN A 248 15.24 -32.08 -5.59
N ALA A 249 15.66 -30.81 -5.70
CA ALA A 249 16.66 -30.38 -6.68
C ALA A 249 18.02 -30.12 -6.00
N PRO A 250 19.15 -30.43 -6.66
CA PRO A 250 20.47 -30.20 -6.09
C PRO A 250 20.78 -28.69 -6.09
N GLY A 251 20.65 -28.07 -4.92
CA GLY A 251 21.07 -26.70 -4.65
C GLY A 251 19.99 -25.62 -4.82
N PRO A 252 20.24 -24.41 -4.28
CA PRO A 252 19.34 -23.27 -4.45
C PRO A 252 19.30 -22.85 -5.91
N SER A 253 18.11 -22.86 -6.51
CA SER A 253 17.87 -22.29 -7.85
C SER A 253 17.59 -20.79 -7.72
N GLU A 254 18.37 -19.96 -8.41
CA GLU A 254 18.17 -18.50 -8.40
C GLU A 254 16.98 -18.13 -9.30
N VAL A 255 16.05 -17.33 -8.78
CA VAL A 255 14.86 -16.88 -9.51
C VAL A 255 14.83 -15.35 -9.50
N LEU A 256 15.02 -14.76 -10.68
CA LEU A 256 14.82 -13.35 -10.93
C LEU A 256 13.43 -13.14 -11.52
N ALA A 257 12.56 -12.41 -10.82
CA ALA A 257 11.27 -11.99 -11.35
C ALA A 257 11.27 -10.48 -11.61
N VAL A 258 10.92 -10.11 -12.83
CA VAL A 258 10.78 -8.74 -13.32
C VAL A 258 9.32 -8.53 -13.69
N SER A 259 8.68 -7.55 -13.07
CA SER A 259 7.30 -7.15 -13.33
C SER A 259 7.29 -5.74 -13.88
N VAL A 260 6.59 -5.53 -14.99
CA VAL A 260 6.57 -4.28 -15.74
C VAL A 260 5.13 -3.87 -15.94
N ARG A 261 4.75 -2.67 -15.49
CA ARG A 261 3.50 -2.03 -15.90
C ARG A 261 3.74 -1.16 -17.12
N LEU A 262 2.78 -1.09 -18.03
CA LEU A 262 2.86 -0.30 -19.25
C LEU A 262 1.90 0.89 -19.23
N PHE A 263 2.25 1.96 -19.92
CA PHE A 263 1.35 3.12 -20.10
C PHE A 263 0.24 2.91 -21.14
N GLN A 264 0.41 1.96 -22.06
CA GLN A 264 -0.50 1.76 -23.20
C GLN A 264 -0.93 0.30 -23.37
N PRO A 265 -2.16 0.05 -23.87
CA PRO A 265 -2.60 -1.29 -24.21
C PRO A 265 -1.80 -1.81 -25.41
N MET A 266 -1.47 -3.10 -25.41
CA MET A 266 -0.69 -3.70 -26.49
C MET A 266 -1.49 -4.74 -27.27
N ALA A 267 -1.43 -4.65 -28.60
CA ALA A 267 -2.06 -5.60 -29.50
C ALA A 267 -1.35 -6.97 -29.51
N ASP A 268 -0.02 -6.99 -29.34
CA ASP A 268 0.78 -8.19 -29.07
C ASP A 268 1.86 -7.87 -28.02
N ALA A 269 1.80 -8.54 -26.87
CA ALA A 269 2.71 -8.30 -25.76
C ALA A 269 4.01 -9.13 -25.83
N ARG A 270 4.11 -10.10 -26.76
CA ARG A 270 5.29 -10.98 -26.88
C ARG A 270 6.56 -10.28 -27.36
N PRO A 271 6.53 -9.40 -28.39
CA PRO A 271 7.73 -8.69 -28.84
C PRO A 271 8.31 -7.76 -27.76
N GLU A 272 7.47 -7.05 -27.01
CA GLU A 272 7.95 -6.20 -25.90
C GLU A 272 8.50 -7.02 -24.75
N LEU A 273 7.91 -8.17 -24.45
CA LEU A 273 8.44 -9.08 -23.46
C LEU A 273 9.84 -9.55 -23.84
N ALA A 274 10.08 -9.88 -25.10
CA ALA A 274 11.42 -10.20 -25.62
C ALA A 274 12.39 -9.00 -25.52
N ARG A 275 11.93 -7.77 -25.81
CA ARG A 275 12.74 -6.55 -25.68
C ARG A 275 13.14 -6.28 -24.22
N ILE A 276 12.20 -6.38 -23.28
CA ILE A 276 12.45 -6.25 -21.84
C ILE A 276 13.41 -7.36 -21.39
N ALA A 277 13.18 -8.61 -21.82
CA ALA A 277 14.06 -9.73 -21.51
C ALA A 277 15.51 -9.47 -21.97
N ALA A 278 15.69 -8.95 -23.19
CA ALA A 278 17.00 -8.61 -23.72
C ALA A 278 17.72 -7.55 -22.88
N GLN A 279 17.00 -6.55 -22.36
CA GLN A 279 17.60 -5.55 -21.47
C GLN A 279 17.98 -6.14 -20.10
N VAL A 280 17.11 -6.99 -19.53
CA VAL A 280 17.39 -7.66 -18.26
C VAL A 280 18.64 -8.54 -18.37
N LEU A 281 18.75 -9.35 -19.43
CA LEU A 281 19.90 -10.23 -19.66
C LEU A 281 21.21 -9.45 -19.86
N LYS A 282 21.17 -8.28 -20.52
CA LYS A 282 22.35 -7.40 -20.68
C LYS A 282 22.80 -6.77 -19.35
N ALA A 283 21.86 -6.55 -18.44
CA ALA A 283 22.09 -5.83 -17.19
C ALA A 283 22.40 -6.75 -15.99
N THR A 284 22.43 -8.07 -16.19
CA THR A 284 22.64 -9.05 -15.11
C THR A 284 23.62 -10.14 -15.53
N ASP A 285 24.36 -10.68 -14.55
CA ASP A 285 25.33 -11.75 -14.74
C ASP A 285 24.93 -12.95 -13.87
N LEU A 286 23.73 -13.48 -14.13
CA LEU A 286 23.17 -14.63 -13.43
C LEU A 286 23.56 -15.93 -14.14
N PRO A 287 23.72 -17.04 -13.40
CA PRO A 287 24.10 -18.31 -14.00
C PRO A 287 23.05 -18.78 -15.02
N PRO A 288 23.43 -19.53 -16.08
CA PRO A 288 22.48 -20.00 -17.10
C PRO A 288 21.32 -20.86 -16.54
N SER A 289 21.53 -21.48 -15.38
CA SER A 289 20.54 -22.27 -14.63
C SER A 289 19.56 -21.42 -13.82
N ALA A 290 19.78 -20.10 -13.71
CA ALA A 290 18.83 -19.21 -13.08
C ALA A 290 17.53 -19.17 -13.90
N HIS A 291 16.42 -18.91 -13.21
CA HIS A 291 15.12 -18.69 -13.82
C HIS A 291 14.82 -17.19 -13.88
N LEU A 292 14.44 -16.72 -15.07
CA LEU A 292 13.94 -15.37 -15.32
C LEU A 292 12.44 -15.44 -15.59
N SER A 293 11.65 -14.74 -14.78
CA SER A 293 10.22 -14.54 -14.97
C SER A 293 9.94 -13.09 -15.31
N ILE A 294 9.32 -12.81 -16.45
CA ILE A 294 8.95 -11.46 -16.88
C ILE A 294 7.43 -11.39 -16.98
N GLY A 295 6.83 -10.51 -16.19
CA GLY A 295 5.41 -10.21 -16.23
C GLY A 295 5.19 -8.80 -16.75
N ILE A 296 4.32 -8.64 -17.74
CA ILE A 296 3.85 -7.35 -18.24
C ILE A 296 2.40 -7.18 -17.80
N ALA A 297 2.04 -5.98 -17.36
CA ALA A 297 0.69 -5.63 -16.94
C ALA A 297 0.25 -4.28 -17.55
N TYR A 298 -0.98 -4.21 -18.04
CA TYR A 298 -1.64 -2.97 -18.44
C TYR A 298 -2.99 -2.85 -17.74
N GLY A 299 -3.27 -1.70 -17.14
CA GLY A 299 -4.51 -1.51 -16.39
C GLY A 299 -4.49 -0.30 -15.48
N PHE A 300 -5.44 -0.24 -14.56
CA PHE A 300 -5.62 0.88 -13.64
C PHE A 300 -5.50 0.44 -12.18
N ASP A 301 -5.11 1.39 -11.34
CA ASP A 301 -5.02 1.22 -9.88
C ASP A 301 -5.45 2.52 -9.17
N PHE A 302 -6.61 2.47 -8.52
CA PHE A 302 -7.10 3.52 -7.64
C PHE A 302 -6.70 3.30 -6.17
N GLY A 303 -5.94 2.27 -5.84
CA GLY A 303 -5.51 1.91 -4.48
C GLY A 303 -6.54 1.14 -3.64
N PHE A 304 -7.84 1.33 -3.89
CA PHE A 304 -8.93 0.51 -3.34
C PHE A 304 -9.61 -0.38 -4.38
N ALA A 305 -9.39 -0.12 -5.67
CA ALA A 305 -9.87 -0.90 -6.80
C ALA A 305 -8.77 -0.92 -7.86
N HIS A 306 -8.50 -2.08 -8.45
CA HIS A 306 -7.55 -2.21 -9.53
C HIS A 306 -8.02 -3.29 -10.51
N TRP A 307 -7.63 -3.16 -11.76
CA TRP A 307 -7.84 -4.16 -12.79
C TRP A 307 -6.67 -4.14 -13.75
N PHE A 308 -6.03 -5.29 -13.95
CA PHE A 308 -4.88 -5.44 -14.83
C PHE A 308 -5.09 -6.61 -15.79
N GLN A 309 -4.77 -6.38 -17.05
CA GLN A 309 -4.52 -7.42 -18.01
C GLN A 309 -3.03 -7.78 -17.91
N THR A 310 -2.72 -9.04 -17.61
CA THR A 310 -1.35 -9.48 -17.38
C THR A 310 -0.94 -10.56 -18.38
N LEU A 311 0.31 -10.51 -18.80
CA LEU A 311 0.97 -11.59 -19.52
C LEU A 311 2.31 -11.85 -18.85
N GLY A 312 2.55 -13.09 -18.45
CA GLY A 312 3.82 -13.50 -17.85
C GLY A 312 4.41 -14.70 -18.57
N LEU A 313 5.72 -14.66 -18.80
CA LEU A 313 6.50 -15.79 -19.26
C LEU A 313 7.68 -15.96 -18.33
N GLY A 314 7.95 -17.21 -17.93
CA GLY A 314 9.07 -17.54 -17.07
C GLY A 314 9.79 -18.77 -17.57
N ASP A 315 11.11 -18.65 -17.69
CA ASP A 315 11.96 -19.73 -18.18
C ASP A 315 13.41 -19.57 -17.67
N THR A 316 14.26 -20.53 -17.97
CA THR A 316 15.70 -20.47 -17.72
C THR A 316 16.37 -19.37 -18.53
N PHE A 317 17.44 -18.80 -17.98
CA PHE A 317 18.25 -17.78 -18.68
C PHE A 317 18.73 -18.27 -20.05
N ALA A 318 19.16 -19.54 -20.14
CA ALA A 318 19.56 -20.15 -21.41
C ALA A 318 18.44 -20.16 -22.46
N HIS A 319 17.21 -20.49 -22.07
CA HIS A 319 16.08 -20.51 -22.99
C HIS A 319 15.64 -19.10 -23.40
N TRP A 320 15.75 -18.12 -22.50
CA TRP A 320 15.52 -16.71 -22.85
C TRP A 320 16.47 -16.21 -23.94
N HIS A 321 17.76 -16.56 -23.86
CA HIS A 321 18.73 -16.22 -24.91
C HIS A 321 18.34 -16.77 -26.28
N ALA A 322 17.84 -18.00 -26.36
CA ALA A 322 17.36 -18.59 -27.62
C ALA A 322 16.04 -17.98 -28.10
N THR A 323 15.13 -17.70 -27.16
CA THR A 323 13.80 -17.15 -27.44
C THR A 323 13.88 -15.72 -28.00
N ILE A 324 14.77 -14.88 -27.46
CA ILE A 324 14.96 -13.50 -27.93
C ILE A 324 15.45 -13.47 -29.39
N GLN A 325 16.32 -14.40 -29.79
CA GLN A 325 16.79 -14.49 -31.17
C GLN A 325 15.67 -14.81 -32.16
N THR A 326 14.61 -15.48 -31.70
CA THR A 326 13.44 -15.84 -32.52
C THR A 326 12.47 -14.66 -32.69
N PHE A 327 12.43 -13.74 -31.73
CA PHE A 327 11.53 -12.57 -31.74
C PHE A 327 12.20 -11.26 -32.18
N ALA A 328 13.51 -11.27 -32.46
CA ALA A 328 14.22 -10.10 -32.97
C ALA A 328 13.76 -9.79 -34.40
N PRO A 329 13.34 -8.56 -34.72
CA PRO A 329 13.05 -8.17 -36.10
C PRO A 329 14.34 -8.22 -36.93
N GLU A 330 14.24 -8.72 -38.17
CA GLU A 330 15.35 -8.90 -39.15
C GLU A 330 16.19 -7.65 -39.46
N SER A 331 15.90 -6.47 -38.88
CA SER A 331 16.55 -5.22 -39.25
C SER A 331 17.99 -5.04 -38.75
N GLU A 332 18.55 -5.96 -37.95
CA GLU A 332 19.97 -5.91 -37.53
C GLU A 332 20.87 -6.96 -38.22
N ALA A 333 20.34 -7.77 -39.15
CA ALA A 333 21.12 -8.81 -39.84
C ALA A 333 21.96 -8.31 -41.05
N THR A 334 21.95 -7.02 -41.38
CA THR A 334 22.67 -6.48 -42.56
C THR A 334 23.54 -5.26 -42.25
N THR A 335 24.52 -5.41 -41.36
CA THR A 335 25.72 -4.55 -41.34
C THR A 335 26.97 -5.40 -41.17
N GLY A 336 27.16 -6.32 -42.11
CA GLY A 336 28.36 -7.15 -42.20
C GLY A 336 28.70 -7.47 -43.66
N LYS A 337 29.07 -6.46 -44.45
CA LYS A 337 29.81 -6.68 -45.70
C LYS A 337 31.21 -6.08 -45.55
N PRO A 338 32.29 -6.86 -45.77
CA PRO A 338 33.64 -6.34 -45.76
C PRO A 338 33.83 -5.50 -47.03
N GLN A 339 34.32 -4.26 -46.88
CA GLN A 339 34.89 -3.53 -48.00
C GLN A 339 36.28 -4.11 -48.28
N GLY A 340 36.45 -4.66 -49.48
CA GLY A 340 37.75 -4.95 -50.07
C GLY A 340 38.40 -3.70 -50.63
#